data_AF-A0ABD5N7N9-F1
#
_entry.id   AF-A0ABD5N7N9-F1
#
_cell.length_a   1.000
_cell.length_b   1.000
_cell.length_c   1.000
_cell.angle_alpha   90.00
_cell.angle_beta   90.00
_cell.angle_gamma   90.00
#
_symmetry.space_group_name_H-M   'P 1'
#
loop_
_entity.id
_entity.type
_entity.pdbx_description
1 polymer ?
#
loop_
_entity_poly.entity_id
_entity_poly.type
_entity_poly.pdbx_seq_one_letter_code
_entity_poly.pdbx_strand_id
1 'polypeptide(L)'
;QRDSLAAALNAFANYKNLFRKIDGKGLSDDVKHIVLQGYSIEYAAKMVAGEDVAEEETAPVAREANELSADDRMIRCLEKRIKNLSTELGAKDAQIVKLKDNIAELKRKNHLRPQAKDETDDVTARNLKHKIGDLKGLLGQEKSVRKMLLAVIAGDAILVGTYPESVNGYALALNKVRAADTRGMDYKAVFTDVTANEKLFKGSGIPVYGTGLLDKVGDLWFADPLMLEKANNVSLEGLVEEYRSRRKDRE
;
A
#
# COMPACT_ATOMS: atom_id res chain seq x y z
N GLN A 1 -38.87 17.74 -16.59
CA GLN A 1 -40.10 16.94 -16.80
C GLN A 1 -41.23 17.33 -15.85
N ARG A 2 -41.02 17.42 -14.53
CA ARG A 2 -42.06 17.87 -13.57
C ARG A 2 -42.45 19.34 -13.76
N ASP A 3 -41.48 20.25 -13.89
CA ASP A 3 -41.77 21.69 -14.05
C ASP A 3 -42.41 22.02 -15.41
N SER A 4 -41.98 21.34 -16.47
CA SER A 4 -42.57 21.46 -17.80
C SER A 4 -44.03 20.97 -17.82
N LEU A 5 -44.36 19.93 -17.04
CA LEU A 5 -45.73 19.44 -16.91
C LEU A 5 -46.59 20.40 -16.07
N ALA A 6 -46.05 20.95 -14.98
CA ALA A 6 -46.75 21.95 -14.17
C ALA A 6 -47.03 23.24 -14.96
N ALA A 7 -46.07 23.71 -15.76
CA ALA A 7 -46.24 24.86 -16.65
C ALA A 7 -47.33 24.61 -17.71
N ALA A 8 -47.35 23.42 -18.31
CA ALA A 8 -48.37 23.04 -19.30
C ALA A 8 -49.78 22.97 -18.68
N LEU A 9 -49.91 22.43 -17.47
CA LEU A 9 -51.19 22.38 -16.75
C LEU A 9 -51.70 23.78 -16.39
N ASN A 10 -50.81 24.68 -15.93
CA ASN A 10 -51.17 26.05 -15.63
C ASN A 10 -51.58 26.83 -16.89
N ALA A 11 -50.86 26.66 -18.00
CA ALA A 11 -51.23 27.26 -19.28
C ALA A 11 -52.61 26.77 -19.75
N PHE A 12 -52.86 25.47 -19.66
CA PHE A 12 -54.16 24.88 -20.01
C PHE A 12 -55.30 25.44 -19.15
N ALA A 13 -55.10 25.54 -17.83
CA ALA A 13 -56.09 26.13 -16.93
C ALA A 13 -56.39 27.60 -17.28
N ASN A 14 -55.36 28.37 -17.63
CA ASN A 14 -55.50 29.76 -18.06
C ASN A 14 -56.31 29.89 -19.35
N TYR A 15 -55.98 29.12 -20.39
CA TYR A 15 -56.74 29.12 -21.66
C TYR A 15 -58.17 28.64 -21.49
N LYS A 16 -58.40 27.60 -20.67
CA LYS A 16 -59.75 27.12 -20.35
C LYS A 16 -60.61 28.21 -19.71
N ASN A 17 -60.06 28.97 -18.77
CA ASN A 17 -60.75 30.09 -18.14
C ASN A 17 -61.01 31.23 -19.14
N LEU A 18 -60.09 31.44 -20.07
CA LEU A 18 -60.19 32.48 -21.09
C LEU A 18 -61.29 32.15 -22.12
N PHE A 19 -61.34 30.91 -22.63
CA PHE A 19 -62.40 30.46 -23.52
C PHE A 19 -63.77 30.48 -22.85
N ARG A 20 -63.85 30.10 -21.56
CA ARG A 20 -65.09 30.23 -20.80
C ARG A 20 -65.60 31.68 -20.73
N LYS A 21 -64.69 32.67 -20.70
CA LYS A 21 -65.07 34.09 -20.75
C LYS A 21 -65.55 34.52 -22.13
N ILE A 22 -64.98 33.97 -23.20
CA ILE A 22 -65.38 34.23 -24.59
C ILE A 22 -66.76 33.60 -24.85
N ASP A 23 -66.96 32.34 -24.44
CA ASP A 23 -68.24 31.64 -24.52
C ASP A 23 -69.32 32.34 -23.70
N GLY A 24 -68.98 32.80 -22.49
CA GLY A 24 -69.89 33.58 -21.64
C GLY A 24 -70.28 34.95 -22.21
N LYS A 25 -69.52 35.48 -23.18
CA LYS A 25 -69.84 36.69 -23.93
C LYS A 25 -70.54 36.42 -25.26
N GLY A 26 -70.77 35.15 -25.62
CA GLY A 26 -71.42 34.76 -26.88
C GLY A 26 -70.61 35.08 -28.14
N LEU A 27 -69.28 35.17 -28.03
CA LEU A 27 -68.38 35.53 -29.13
C LEU A 27 -68.02 34.30 -29.99
N SER A 28 -67.79 34.52 -31.30
CA SER A 28 -67.45 33.46 -32.27
C SER A 28 -66.15 32.72 -31.93
N ASP A 29 -66.01 31.49 -32.43
CA ASP A 29 -64.78 30.71 -32.34
C ASP A 29 -63.57 31.40 -33.00
N ASP A 30 -63.80 32.32 -33.94
CA ASP A 30 -62.74 33.13 -34.56
C ASP A 30 -62.04 34.05 -33.55
N VAL A 31 -62.77 34.55 -32.55
CA VAL A 31 -62.21 35.34 -31.45
C VAL A 31 -61.28 34.48 -30.59
N LYS A 32 -61.60 33.19 -30.40
CA LYS A 32 -60.73 32.25 -29.66
C LYS A 32 -59.39 32.06 -30.37
N HIS A 33 -59.40 31.99 -31.70
CA HIS A 33 -58.19 31.84 -32.51
C HIS A 33 -57.28 33.07 -32.42
N ILE A 34 -57.84 34.28 -32.53
CA ILE A 34 -57.05 35.52 -32.42
C ILE A 34 -56.49 35.71 -31.01
N VAL A 35 -57.25 35.32 -29.98
CA VAL A 35 -56.78 35.41 -28.60
C VAL A 35 -55.70 34.37 -28.28
N LEU A 36 -55.71 33.19 -28.92
CA LEU A 36 -54.60 32.24 -28.86
C LEU A 36 -53.29 32.81 -29.44
N GLN A 37 -53.37 33.73 -30.40
CA GLN A 37 -52.22 34.43 -30.98
C GLN A 37 -51.65 35.54 -30.06
N GLY A 38 -52.29 35.81 -28.92
CA GLY A 38 -51.80 36.74 -27.89
C GLY A 38 -52.52 38.08 -27.83
N TYR A 39 -53.57 38.29 -28.63
CA TYR A 39 -54.37 39.52 -28.59
C TYR A 39 -55.39 39.51 -27.45
N SER A 40 -55.79 40.70 -26.98
CA SER A 40 -56.83 40.84 -25.96
C SER A 40 -58.21 40.44 -26.52
N ILE A 41 -59.11 39.97 -25.65
CA ILE A 41 -60.48 39.56 -26.03
C ILE A 41 -61.24 40.71 -26.71
N GLU A 42 -61.01 41.95 -26.26
CA GLU A 42 -61.69 43.14 -26.79
C GLU A 42 -61.19 43.51 -28.19
N TYR A 43 -59.87 43.43 -28.41
CA TYR A 43 -59.27 43.65 -29.72
C TYR A 43 -59.73 42.56 -30.71
N ALA A 44 -59.72 41.30 -30.28
CA ALA A 44 -60.16 40.17 -31.10
C ALA A 44 -61.65 40.25 -31.46
N ALA A 45 -62.50 40.70 -30.53
CA ALA A 45 -63.93 40.88 -30.81
C ALA A 45 -64.18 41.99 -31.85
N LYS A 46 -63.46 43.12 -31.76
CA LYS A 46 -63.55 44.22 -32.74
C LYS A 46 -63.06 43.81 -34.13
N MET A 47 -61.96 43.05 -34.18
CA MET A 47 -61.39 42.54 -35.43
C MET A 47 -62.34 41.59 -36.18
N VAL A 48 -63.06 40.72 -35.45
CA VAL A 48 -64.07 39.81 -36.05
C VAL A 48 -65.36 40.55 -36.42
N ALA A 49 -65.72 41.62 -35.71
CA ALA A 49 -66.89 42.44 -36.01
C ALA A 49 -66.72 43.32 -37.27
N GLY A 50 -65.53 43.34 -37.89
CA GLY A 50 -65.27 44.13 -39.09
C GLY A 50 -65.30 45.64 -38.86
N GLU A 51 -65.20 46.07 -37.60
CA GLU A 51 -65.00 47.49 -37.26
C GLU A 51 -63.58 47.87 -37.65
N ASP A 52 -63.39 49.04 -38.26
CA ASP A 52 -62.07 49.59 -38.55
C ASP A 52 -61.29 49.71 -37.25
N VAL A 53 -60.47 48.69 -36.97
CA VAL A 53 -59.54 48.70 -35.86
C VAL A 53 -58.43 49.64 -36.28
N ALA A 54 -58.64 50.94 -36.09
CA ALA A 54 -57.56 51.89 -36.01
C ALA A 54 -56.53 51.25 -35.08
N GLU A 55 -55.31 51.08 -35.58
CA GLU A 55 -54.17 50.78 -34.74
C GLU A 55 -54.09 51.91 -33.71
N GLU A 56 -54.75 51.73 -32.56
CA GLU A 56 -54.21 52.23 -31.32
C GLU A 56 -52.90 51.46 -31.15
N GLU A 57 -51.87 51.91 -31.88
CA GLU A 57 -50.55 52.04 -31.30
C GLU A 57 -50.83 52.61 -29.91
N THR A 58 -50.74 51.73 -28.90
CA THR A 58 -50.52 52.20 -27.55
C THR A 58 -49.19 52.93 -27.62
N ALA A 59 -49.25 54.21 -27.96
CA ALA A 59 -48.18 55.15 -27.73
C ALA A 59 -47.78 54.87 -26.29
N PRO A 60 -46.52 54.47 -26.03
CA PRO A 60 -46.08 54.34 -24.67
C PRO A 60 -46.33 55.72 -24.08
N VAL A 61 -47.22 55.79 -23.08
CA VAL A 61 -47.45 56.98 -22.27
C VAL A 61 -46.09 57.63 -22.11
N ALA A 62 -45.94 58.84 -22.66
CA ALA A 62 -44.75 59.64 -22.48
C ALA A 62 -44.56 59.77 -20.97
N ARG A 63 -43.75 58.88 -20.41
CA ARG A 63 -43.14 59.10 -19.11
C ARG A 63 -42.33 60.34 -19.34
N GLU A 64 -42.80 61.43 -18.75
CA GLU A 64 -42.03 62.63 -18.49
C GLU A 64 -40.56 62.25 -18.46
N ALA A 65 -39.79 62.82 -19.38
CA ALA A 65 -38.34 62.80 -19.27
C ALA A 65 -38.01 63.67 -18.05
N ASN A 66 -38.26 63.14 -16.85
CA ASN A 66 -37.56 63.52 -15.65
C ASN A 66 -36.11 63.20 -15.98
N GLU A 67 -35.34 64.24 -16.31
CA GLU A 67 -33.90 64.19 -16.24
C GLU A 67 -33.56 63.70 -14.84
N LEU A 68 -33.36 62.39 -14.71
CA LEU A 68 -33.00 61.77 -13.45
C LEU A 68 -31.78 62.52 -12.95
N SER A 69 -31.92 63.11 -11.75
CA SER A 69 -30.83 63.73 -11.02
C SER A 69 -29.63 62.79 -11.03
N ALA A 70 -28.41 63.33 -11.03
CA ALA A 70 -27.19 62.52 -10.96
C ALA A 70 -27.26 61.48 -9.82
N ASP A 71 -27.97 61.84 -8.74
CA ASP A 71 -28.24 60.99 -7.59
C ASP A 71 -29.14 59.79 -7.92
N ASP A 72 -30.22 59.97 -8.70
CA ASP A 72 -31.09 58.87 -9.10
C ASP A 72 -30.41 57.88 -10.04
N ARG A 73 -29.51 58.37 -10.91
CA ARG A 73 -28.68 57.50 -11.76
C ARG A 73 -27.69 56.70 -10.91
N MET A 74 -27.10 57.34 -9.90
CA MET A 74 -26.18 56.71 -8.96
C MET A 74 -26.90 55.64 -8.12
N ILE A 75 -28.09 55.93 -7.60
CA ILE A 75 -28.93 54.96 -6.86
C ILE A 75 -29.22 53.74 -7.72
N ARG A 76 -29.66 53.91 -8.98
CA ARG A 76 -29.90 52.78 -9.89
C ARG A 76 -28.65 51.96 -10.20
N CYS A 77 -27.49 52.61 -10.31
CA CYS A 77 -26.20 51.92 -10.49
C CYS A 77 -25.83 51.10 -9.25
N LEU A 78 -26.04 51.64 -8.05
CA LEU A 78 -25.83 50.95 -6.78
C LEU A 78 -26.80 49.79 -6.61
N GLU A 79 -28.08 49.94 -6.93
CA GLU A 79 -29.07 48.86 -6.91
C GLU A 79 -28.69 47.71 -7.84
N LYS A 80 -28.22 48.04 -9.07
CA LYS A 80 -27.69 47.02 -9.99
C LYS A 80 -26.47 46.33 -9.42
N ARG A 81 -25.55 47.07 -8.78
CA ARG A 81 -24.36 46.51 -8.13
C ARG A 81 -24.74 45.58 -6.97
N ILE A 82 -25.69 45.98 -6.14
CA ILE A 82 -26.21 45.17 -5.02
C ILE A 82 -26.86 43.89 -5.54
N LYS A 83 -27.66 43.97 -6.60
CA LYS A 83 -28.25 42.78 -7.24
C LYS A 83 -27.18 41.83 -7.79
N ASN A 84 -26.15 42.36 -8.45
CA ASN A 84 -25.06 41.52 -8.96
C ASN A 84 -24.30 40.85 -7.81
N LEU A 85 -23.96 41.61 -6.77
CA LEU A 85 -23.27 41.08 -5.59
C LEU A 85 -24.11 40.03 -4.84
N SER A 86 -25.43 40.20 -4.75
CA SER A 86 -26.31 39.20 -4.14
C SER A 86 -26.38 37.91 -4.96
N THR A 87 -26.37 38.01 -6.29
CA THR A 87 -26.30 36.83 -7.17
C THR A 87 -24.95 36.12 -7.07
N GLU A 88 -23.85 36.86 -6.97
CA GLU A 88 -22.52 36.29 -6.76
C GLU A 88 -22.41 35.59 -5.39
N LEU A 89 -22.94 36.20 -4.34
CA LEU A 89 -23.04 35.59 -3.02
C LEU A 89 -23.83 34.28 -3.06
N GLY A 90 -25.01 34.29 -3.68
CA GLY A 90 -25.81 33.06 -3.84
C GLY A 90 -25.09 31.96 -4.63
N ALA A 91 -24.33 32.33 -5.67
CA ALA A 91 -23.51 31.38 -6.42
C ALA A 91 -22.36 30.81 -5.58
N LYS A 92 -21.72 31.63 -4.75
CA LYS A 92 -20.66 31.19 -3.82
C LYS A 92 -21.21 30.31 -2.71
N ASP A 93 -22.37 30.61 -2.14
CA ASP A 93 -23.04 29.77 -1.15
C ASP A 93 -23.40 28.41 -1.74
N ALA A 94 -23.91 28.36 -2.97
CA ALA A 94 -24.17 27.12 -3.68
C ALA A 94 -22.88 26.30 -3.91
N GLN A 95 -21.74 26.95 -4.20
CA GLN A 95 -20.44 26.29 -4.29
C GLN A 95 -20.00 25.72 -2.93
N ILE A 96 -20.20 26.47 -1.85
CA ILE A 96 -19.87 26.02 -0.48
C ILE A 96 -20.68 24.77 -0.12
N VAL A 97 -21.97 24.75 -0.43
CA VAL A 97 -22.82 23.57 -0.19
C VAL A 97 -22.29 22.36 -0.96
N LYS A 98 -22.01 22.51 -2.26
CA LYS A 98 -21.44 21.41 -3.08
C LYS A 98 -20.10 20.91 -2.54
N LEU A 99 -19.22 21.81 -2.11
CA LEU A 99 -17.94 21.43 -1.52
C LEU A 99 -18.11 20.71 -0.19
N LYS A 100 -19.06 21.12 0.66
CA LYS A 100 -19.40 20.41 1.90
C LYS A 100 -19.92 19.01 1.63
N ASP A 101 -20.78 18.84 0.63
CA ASP A 101 -21.31 17.53 0.22
C ASP A 101 -20.19 16.63 -0.30
N ASN A 102 -19.30 17.15 -1.17
CA ASN A 102 -18.13 16.42 -1.64
C ASN A 102 -17.21 15.98 -0.51
N ILE A 103 -16.97 16.84 0.49
CA ILE A 103 -16.18 16.50 1.67
C ILE A 103 -16.88 15.40 2.48
N ALA A 104 -18.20 15.46 2.65
CA ALA A 104 -18.97 14.44 3.35
C ALA A 104 -18.91 13.09 2.62
N GLU A 105 -19.01 13.09 1.29
CA GLU A 105 -18.83 11.88 0.48
C GLU A 105 -17.41 11.31 0.58
N LEU A 106 -16.38 12.16 0.51
CA LEU A 106 -14.99 11.74 0.66
C LEU A 106 -14.73 11.15 2.05
N LYS A 107 -15.26 11.78 3.11
CA LYS A 107 -15.18 11.25 4.48
C LYS A 107 -15.85 9.87 4.58
N ARG A 108 -17.04 9.70 4.00
CA ARG A 108 -17.71 8.39 3.94
C ARG A 108 -16.90 7.36 3.16
N LYS A 109 -16.38 7.71 1.99
CA LYS A 109 -15.51 6.83 1.18
C LYS A 109 -14.24 6.43 1.93
N ASN A 110 -13.61 7.34 2.67
CA ASN A 110 -12.45 7.02 3.50
C ASN A 110 -12.80 6.16 4.71
N HIS A 111 -13.97 6.36 5.34
CA HIS A 111 -14.44 5.48 6.43
C HIS A 111 -14.84 4.08 5.94
N LEU A 112 -15.34 3.98 4.70
CA LEU A 112 -15.72 2.74 4.05
C LEU A 112 -14.53 2.05 3.38
N ARG A 113 -13.39 2.73 3.20
CA ARG A 113 -12.13 2.10 2.81
C ARG A 113 -11.73 1.23 3.99
N PRO A 114 -11.77 -0.12 3.86
CA PRO A 114 -11.46 -0.97 4.98
C PRO A 114 -9.99 -0.74 5.33
N GLN A 115 -9.72 -0.16 6.49
CA GLN A 115 -8.37 -0.09 7.08
C GLN A 115 -7.70 -1.47 7.07
N ALA A 116 -8.50 -2.53 7.11
CA ALA A 116 -8.06 -3.91 6.98
C ALA A 116 -7.25 -4.21 5.70
N LYS A 117 -7.51 -3.57 4.55
CA LYS A 117 -6.71 -3.80 3.33
C LYS A 117 -5.29 -3.22 3.47
N ASP A 118 -5.20 -2.00 4.00
CA ASP A 118 -3.91 -1.35 4.24
C ASP A 118 -3.13 -2.10 5.35
N GLU A 119 -3.81 -2.61 6.37
CA GLU A 119 -3.20 -3.45 7.42
C GLU A 119 -2.72 -4.81 6.90
N THR A 120 -3.50 -5.49 6.05
CA THR A 120 -3.07 -6.77 5.46
C THR A 120 -1.89 -6.59 4.50
N ASP A 121 -1.88 -5.50 3.75
CA ASP A 121 -0.79 -5.16 2.83
C ASP A 121 0.48 -4.80 3.62
N ASP A 122 0.35 -4.12 4.76
CA ASP A 122 1.47 -3.85 5.67
C ASP A 122 2.02 -5.12 6.35
N VAL A 123 1.15 -6.03 6.78
CA VAL A 123 1.57 -7.31 7.39
C VAL A 123 2.28 -8.19 6.36
N THR A 124 1.75 -8.27 5.15
CA THR A 124 2.39 -9.02 4.05
C THR A 124 3.71 -8.39 3.65
N ALA A 125 3.80 -7.07 3.56
CA ALA A 125 5.05 -6.35 3.29
C ALA A 125 6.12 -6.61 4.37
N ARG A 126 5.74 -6.60 5.65
CA ARG A 126 6.65 -6.96 6.75
C ARG A 126 7.13 -8.40 6.65
N ASN A 127 6.21 -9.34 6.42
CA ASN A 127 6.56 -10.76 6.28
C ASN A 127 7.51 -11.01 5.11
N LEU A 128 7.29 -10.33 3.97
CA LEU A 128 8.19 -10.40 2.81
C LEU A 128 9.55 -9.78 3.13
N LYS A 129 9.60 -8.68 3.88
CA LYS A 129 10.86 -8.05 4.29
C LYS A 129 11.69 -8.97 5.20
N HIS A 130 11.04 -9.66 6.15
CA HIS A 130 11.70 -10.66 6.98
C HIS A 130 12.26 -11.81 6.13
N LYS A 131 11.46 -12.39 5.23
CA LYS A 131 11.91 -13.44 4.30
C LYS A 131 13.10 -12.99 3.45
N ILE A 132 13.10 -11.76 2.95
CA ILE A 132 14.24 -11.21 2.18
C ILE A 132 15.50 -11.11 3.07
N GLY A 133 15.34 -10.72 4.33
CA GLY A 133 16.42 -10.71 5.31
C GLY A 133 17.01 -12.11 5.51
N ASP A 134 16.17 -13.09 5.75
CA ASP A 134 16.57 -14.48 5.95
C ASP A 134 17.29 -15.05 4.71
N LEU A 135 16.73 -14.82 3.52
CA LEU A 135 17.34 -15.23 2.25
C LEU A 135 18.71 -14.57 2.01
N LYS A 136 18.87 -13.29 2.37
CA LYS A 136 20.18 -12.62 2.30
C LYS A 136 21.18 -13.22 3.29
N GLY A 137 20.73 -13.60 4.48
CA GLY A 137 21.53 -14.31 5.47
C GLY A 137 22.03 -15.65 4.93
N LEU A 138 21.12 -16.46 4.38
CA LEU A 138 21.45 -17.74 3.75
C LEU A 138 22.43 -17.58 2.58
N LEU A 139 22.22 -16.58 1.72
CA LEU A 139 23.13 -16.29 0.61
C LEU A 139 24.53 -15.89 1.10
N GLY A 140 24.61 -15.17 2.21
CA GLY A 140 25.88 -14.83 2.86
C GLY A 140 26.61 -16.07 3.37
N GLN A 141 25.88 -16.97 4.03
CA GLN A 141 26.42 -18.25 4.51
C GLN A 141 26.91 -19.13 3.35
N GLU A 142 26.13 -19.25 2.26
CA GLU A 142 26.51 -20.03 1.08
C GLU A 142 27.83 -19.53 0.47
N LYS A 143 28.00 -18.20 0.37
CA LYS A 143 29.26 -17.60 -0.13
C LYS A 143 30.45 -17.93 0.75
N SER A 144 30.28 -17.87 2.07
CA SER A 144 31.35 -18.21 3.03
C SER A 144 31.71 -19.69 2.95
N VAL A 145 30.71 -20.58 2.90
CA VAL A 145 30.93 -22.03 2.72
C VAL A 145 31.65 -22.30 1.41
N ARG A 146 31.22 -21.68 0.30
CA ARG A 146 31.88 -21.82 -1.00
C ARG A 146 33.35 -21.40 -0.94
N LYS A 147 33.65 -20.28 -0.28
CA LYS A 147 35.03 -19.81 -0.10
C LYS A 147 35.87 -20.82 0.69
N MET A 148 35.34 -21.38 1.77
CA MET A 148 36.04 -22.40 2.56
C MET A 148 36.22 -23.71 1.77
N LEU A 149 35.23 -24.15 1.01
CA LEU A 149 35.36 -25.34 0.16
C LEU A 149 36.43 -25.14 -0.92
N LEU A 150 36.55 -23.95 -1.51
CA LEU A 150 37.65 -23.63 -2.42
C LEU A 150 39.01 -23.68 -1.72
N ALA A 151 39.10 -23.20 -0.48
CA ALA A 151 40.31 -23.33 0.34
C ALA A 151 40.65 -24.80 0.64
N VAL A 152 39.63 -25.66 0.86
CA VAL A 152 39.84 -27.11 1.02
C VAL A 152 40.38 -27.75 -0.25
N ILE A 153 39.86 -27.38 -1.42
CA ILE A 153 40.35 -27.89 -2.71
C ILE A 153 41.80 -27.43 -2.97
N ALA A 154 42.13 -26.19 -2.57
CA ALA A 154 43.48 -25.65 -2.67
C ALA A 154 44.47 -26.29 -1.68
N GLY A 155 43.97 -26.98 -0.64
CA GLY A 155 44.78 -27.58 0.43
C GLY A 155 45.07 -26.64 1.60
N ASP A 156 44.53 -25.42 1.59
CA ASP A 156 44.70 -24.41 2.65
C ASP A 156 43.80 -24.67 3.87
N ALA A 157 42.85 -25.60 3.75
CA ALA A 157 41.94 -25.98 4.83
C ALA A 157 41.62 -27.49 4.78
N ILE A 158 41.35 -28.10 5.93
CA ILE A 158 40.93 -29.49 6.04
C ILE A 158 39.49 -29.53 6.54
N LEU A 159 38.61 -30.17 5.77
CA LEU A 159 37.24 -30.42 6.20
C LEU A 159 37.20 -31.55 7.24
N VAL A 160 36.49 -31.32 8.34
CA VAL A 160 36.36 -32.27 9.45
C VAL A 160 34.93 -32.80 9.50
N GLY A 161 34.79 -34.13 9.52
CA GLY A 161 33.49 -34.79 9.64
C GLY A 161 32.96 -34.79 11.07
N THR A 162 31.66 -34.95 11.26
CA THR A 162 31.08 -35.17 12.60
C THR A 162 31.00 -36.66 12.90
N TYR A 163 31.55 -37.08 14.04
CA TYR A 163 31.53 -38.48 14.47
C TYR A 163 30.10 -39.05 14.45
N PRO A 164 29.86 -40.25 13.88
CA PRO A 164 30.85 -41.28 13.52
C PRO A 164 31.52 -41.11 12.15
N GLU A 165 31.06 -40.18 11.32
CA GLU A 165 31.61 -39.95 9.99
C GLU A 165 32.95 -39.19 10.07
N SER A 166 33.87 -39.51 9.15
CA SER A 166 35.10 -38.74 8.93
C SER A 166 35.19 -38.24 7.51
N VAL A 167 35.85 -37.11 7.35
CA VAL A 167 36.24 -36.58 6.05
C VAL A 167 37.76 -36.59 6.00
N ASN A 168 38.33 -37.29 5.01
CA ASN A 168 39.78 -37.46 4.86
C ASN A 168 40.49 -38.03 6.11
N GLY A 169 39.76 -38.79 6.95
CA GLY A 169 40.26 -39.33 8.22
C GLY A 169 40.17 -38.37 9.40
N TYR A 170 39.61 -37.17 9.25
CA TYR A 170 39.41 -36.21 10.35
C TYR A 170 37.96 -36.24 10.84
N ALA A 171 37.79 -36.34 12.16
CA ALA A 171 36.46 -36.38 12.79
C ALA A 171 36.38 -35.49 14.04
N LEU A 172 35.20 -34.93 14.28
CA LEU A 172 34.85 -34.13 15.45
C LEU A 172 33.89 -34.93 16.33
N ALA A 173 34.28 -35.19 17.57
CA ALA A 173 33.49 -35.90 18.57
C ALA A 173 33.06 -34.94 19.68
N LEU A 174 31.85 -34.38 19.57
CA LEU A 174 31.28 -33.48 20.58
C LEU A 174 30.67 -34.23 21.77
N ASN A 175 30.15 -35.44 21.53
CA ASN A 175 29.48 -36.26 22.54
C ASN A 175 30.39 -37.40 23.02
N LYS A 176 30.09 -37.94 24.20
CA LYS A 176 30.80 -39.12 24.73
C LYS A 176 30.61 -40.32 23.79
N VAL A 177 31.72 -40.83 23.26
CA VAL A 177 31.77 -41.96 22.34
C VAL A 177 31.91 -43.27 23.13
N ARG A 178 31.30 -44.35 22.63
CA ARG A 178 31.46 -45.69 23.21
C ARG A 178 32.61 -46.41 22.51
N ALA A 179 33.39 -47.19 23.27
CA ALA A 179 34.54 -47.92 22.75
C ALA A 179 34.19 -49.05 21.76
N ALA A 180 32.92 -49.45 21.66
CA ALA A 180 32.46 -50.39 20.64
C ALA A 180 32.39 -49.72 19.25
N ASP A 181 32.05 -48.44 19.23
CA ASP A 181 31.73 -47.69 18.00
C ASP A 181 33.00 -47.13 17.32
N THR A 182 34.16 -47.25 17.97
CA THR A 182 35.46 -46.82 17.43
C THR A 182 36.27 -47.95 16.81
N ARG A 183 35.77 -49.19 16.87
CA ARG A 183 36.47 -50.36 16.30
C ARG A 183 36.32 -50.39 14.79
N GLY A 184 37.44 -50.38 14.08
CA GLY A 184 37.48 -50.51 12.61
C GLY A 184 37.39 -49.19 11.84
N MET A 185 37.44 -48.04 12.53
CA MET A 185 37.48 -46.74 11.88
C MET A 185 38.93 -46.27 11.68
N ASP A 186 39.27 -45.87 10.46
CA ASP A 186 40.59 -45.33 10.10
C ASP A 186 40.58 -43.80 10.22
N TYR A 187 40.73 -43.30 11.44
CA TYR A 187 40.84 -41.86 11.72
C TYR A 187 42.31 -41.44 11.77
N LYS A 188 42.67 -40.43 10.96
CA LYS A 188 43.96 -39.74 11.02
C LYS A 188 44.08 -38.85 12.26
N ALA A 189 42.99 -38.18 12.66
CA ALA A 189 42.94 -37.39 13.88
C ALA A 189 41.48 -37.14 14.32
N VAL A 190 41.29 -36.97 15.62
CA VAL A 190 39.98 -36.66 16.21
C VAL A 190 40.04 -35.37 17.03
N PHE A 191 39.04 -34.53 16.87
CA PHE A 191 38.87 -33.30 17.65
C PHE A 191 37.82 -33.53 18.74
N THR A 192 38.17 -33.29 20.01
CA THR A 192 37.23 -33.42 21.13
C THR A 192 37.76 -32.69 22.35
N ASP A 193 36.85 -32.08 23.11
CA ASP A 193 37.15 -31.51 24.44
C ASP A 193 36.69 -32.45 25.58
N VAL A 194 36.13 -33.62 25.22
CA VAL A 194 35.64 -34.59 26.18
C VAL A 194 36.79 -35.51 26.61
N THR A 195 37.22 -35.40 27.87
CA THR A 195 38.34 -36.17 28.44
C THR A 195 38.17 -37.70 28.31
N ALA A 196 36.94 -38.20 28.36
CA ALA A 196 36.65 -39.63 28.16
C ALA A 196 36.94 -40.09 26.72
N ASN A 197 36.66 -39.24 25.73
CA ASN A 197 36.96 -39.51 24.33
C ASN A 197 38.46 -39.43 24.08
N GLU A 198 39.12 -38.43 24.67
CA GLU A 198 40.57 -38.26 24.54
C GLU A 198 41.33 -39.51 24.99
N LYS A 199 41.00 -40.06 26.16
CA LYS A 199 41.62 -41.31 26.66
C LYS A 199 41.34 -42.50 25.73
N LEU A 200 40.13 -42.57 25.19
CA LEU A 200 39.69 -43.65 24.31
C LEU A 200 40.46 -43.63 22.98
N PHE A 201 40.50 -42.48 22.31
CA PHE A 201 41.16 -42.33 21.00
C PHE A 201 42.69 -42.38 21.11
N LYS A 202 43.28 -41.78 22.17
CA LYS A 202 44.73 -41.92 22.46
C LYS A 202 45.10 -43.38 22.74
N GLY A 203 44.24 -44.12 23.46
CA GLY A 203 44.42 -45.54 23.74
C GLY A 203 44.43 -46.42 22.47
N SER A 204 43.73 -46.00 21.42
CA SER A 204 43.75 -46.63 20.09
C SER A 204 44.86 -46.11 19.17
N GLY A 205 45.74 -45.22 19.64
CA GLY A 205 46.84 -44.67 18.84
C GLY A 205 46.44 -43.55 17.86
N ILE A 206 45.25 -42.97 18.02
CA ILE A 206 44.75 -41.87 17.18
C ILE A 206 45.09 -40.54 17.86
N PRO A 207 45.72 -39.57 17.17
CA PRO A 207 46.01 -38.26 17.75
C PRO A 207 44.72 -37.49 18.01
N VAL A 208 44.67 -36.83 19.17
CA VAL A 208 43.49 -36.09 19.64
C VAL A 208 43.84 -34.62 19.82
N TYR A 209 43.00 -33.75 19.27
CA TYR A 209 43.13 -32.29 19.33
C TYR A 209 41.93 -31.66 20.03
N GLY A 210 42.12 -30.49 20.64
CA GLY A 210 41.02 -29.70 21.18
C GLY A 210 40.20 -29.05 20.07
N THR A 211 38.92 -28.80 20.33
CA THR A 211 38.01 -28.19 19.33
C THR A 211 38.32 -26.72 19.04
N GLY A 212 39.12 -26.07 19.89
CA GLY A 212 39.58 -24.69 19.68
C GLY A 212 40.50 -24.48 18.47
N LEU A 213 40.95 -25.56 17.82
CA LEU A 213 41.70 -25.52 16.56
C LEU A 213 40.80 -25.58 15.32
N LEU A 214 39.49 -25.57 15.50
CA LEU A 214 38.51 -25.66 14.42
C LEU A 214 37.75 -24.35 14.24
N ASP A 215 37.61 -23.94 12.98
CA ASP A 215 36.72 -22.86 12.57
C ASP A 215 35.38 -23.44 12.08
N LYS A 216 34.29 -22.86 12.56
CA LYS A 216 32.93 -23.24 12.13
C LYS A 216 32.40 -22.26 11.09
N VAL A 217 32.04 -22.76 9.92
CA VAL A 217 31.38 -21.97 8.87
C VAL A 217 30.11 -22.69 8.41
N GLY A 218 28.96 -22.13 8.78
CA GLY A 218 27.67 -22.83 8.62
C GLY A 218 27.63 -24.05 9.54
N ASP A 219 27.34 -25.22 8.99
CA ASP A 219 27.32 -26.50 9.72
C ASP A 219 28.59 -27.33 9.51
N LEU A 220 29.59 -26.77 8.81
CA LEU A 220 30.86 -27.44 8.51
C LEU A 220 31.98 -26.94 9.41
N TRP A 221 32.90 -27.86 9.72
CA TRP A 221 34.07 -27.60 10.55
C TRP A 221 35.34 -27.72 9.73
N PHE A 222 36.23 -26.73 9.88
CA PHE A 222 37.47 -26.63 9.14
C PHE A 222 38.66 -26.54 10.10
N ALA A 223 39.74 -27.23 9.78
CA ALA A 223 41.02 -27.11 10.47
C ALA A 223 42.06 -26.49 9.53
N ASP A 224 42.94 -25.65 10.07
CA ASP A 224 44.10 -25.15 9.35
C ASP A 224 45.20 -26.23 9.35
N PRO A 225 45.67 -26.71 8.18
CA PRO A 225 46.75 -27.69 8.07
C PRO A 225 48.01 -27.28 8.84
N LEU A 226 48.38 -25.99 8.82
CA LEU A 226 49.60 -25.48 9.45
C LEU A 226 49.53 -25.57 10.98
N MET A 227 48.33 -25.43 11.54
CA MET A 227 48.11 -25.56 12.98
C MET A 227 48.20 -27.02 13.42
N LEU A 228 47.76 -27.95 12.58
CA LEU A 228 47.86 -29.38 12.84
C LEU A 228 49.30 -29.89 12.77
N GLU A 229 50.10 -29.39 11.83
CA GLU A 229 51.54 -29.72 11.76
C GLU A 229 52.30 -29.24 12.99
N LYS A 230 51.99 -28.04 13.50
CA LYS A 230 52.58 -27.53 14.74
C LYS A 230 52.17 -28.35 15.97
N ALA A 231 50.91 -28.80 16.01
CA ALA A 231 50.40 -29.60 17.12
C ALA A 231 50.89 -31.06 17.10
N ASN A 232 51.23 -31.61 15.92
CA ASN A 232 51.85 -32.92 15.75
C ASN A 232 53.32 -32.97 16.22
N ASN A 233 54.00 -31.83 16.35
CA ASN A 233 55.34 -31.77 16.92
C ASN A 233 55.25 -31.96 18.45
N VAL A 234 55.11 -33.22 18.85
CA VAL A 234 55.17 -33.66 20.25
C VAL A 234 56.47 -33.14 20.87
N SER A 235 56.38 -32.37 21.96
CA SER A 235 57.58 -32.00 22.71
C SER A 235 58.24 -33.27 23.24
N LEU A 236 59.56 -33.41 23.03
CA LEU A 236 60.33 -34.56 23.52
C LEU A 236 60.12 -34.81 25.02
N GLU A 237 59.81 -33.75 25.78
CA GLU A 237 59.51 -33.79 27.20
C GLU A 237 58.23 -34.57 27.53
N GLY A 238 57.16 -34.42 26.74
CA GLY A 238 55.90 -35.16 26.95
C GLY A 238 56.05 -36.67 26.71
N LEU A 239 56.86 -37.06 25.71
CA LEU A 239 57.21 -38.46 25.46
C LEU A 239 58.02 -39.08 26.61
N VAL A 240 58.93 -38.30 27.21
CA VAL A 240 59.73 -38.74 28.36
C VAL A 240 58.87 -38.88 29.63
N GLU A 241 57.91 -37.98 29.86
CA GLU A 241 57.00 -38.07 31.00
C GLU A 241 55.99 -39.23 30.87
N GLU A 242 55.48 -39.48 29.68
CA GLU A 242 54.59 -40.62 29.43
C GLU A 242 55.35 -41.95 29.63
N TYR A 243 56.62 -42.02 29.20
CA TYR A 243 57.49 -43.17 29.43
C TYR A 243 57.78 -43.39 30.93
N ARG A 244 58.01 -42.31 31.69
CA ARG A 244 58.21 -42.38 33.16
C ARG A 244 56.95 -42.85 33.89
N SER A 245 55.78 -42.40 33.45
CA SER A 245 54.49 -42.76 34.06
C SER A 245 54.16 -44.24 33.82
N ARG A 246 54.34 -44.74 32.59
CA ARG A 246 54.14 -46.15 32.25
C ARG A 246 55.12 -47.11 32.94
N ARG A 247 56.29 -46.62 33.37
CA ARG A 247 57.26 -47.41 34.14
C ARG A 247 56.83 -47.56 35.60
N LYS A 248 56.25 -46.53 36.21
CA LYS A 248 55.74 -46.58 37.59
C LYS A 248 54.53 -47.49 37.76
N ASP A 249 53.70 -47.65 36.73
CA ASP A 249 52.54 -48.56 36.77
C ASP A 249 52.92 -50.04 36.57
N ARG A 250 54.19 -50.34 36.25
CA ARG A 250 54.71 -51.70 36.02
C ARG A 250 55.61 -52.23 37.16
N GLU A 251 55.95 -51.38 38.13
CA GLU A 251 56.62 -51.75 39.38
C GLU A 251 55.58 -51.94 40.49
#